data_AF-A0A3P8A6U5-F1
#
_entry.id   AF-A0A3P8A6U5-F1
#
_cell.length_a   1.000
_cell.length_b   1.000
_cell.length_c   1.000
_cell.angle_alpha   90.00
_cell.angle_beta   90.00
_cell.angle_gamma   90.00
#
_symmetry.space_group_name_H-M   'P 1'
#
loop_
_entity.id
_entity.type
_entity.pdbx_description
1 polymer ?
#
loop_
_entity_poly.entity_id
_entity_poly.type
_entity_poly.pdbx_seq_one_letter_code
_entity_poly.pdbx_strand_id
1 'polypeptide(L)'
;MIKLASLLMFLQPAAGELQFVVGLMYAGDIPPIRLPYPNDLNELELDIYPRGIGRLTEVGVKRVYELGRWLRRRYVTDHQLIPPNYSMPERLRPLTDTCDRFERETRFEEEEFREQFDAENVEWYERLEEDTGFSRFNSKNVETLFDVEKEIAQGLPQPAWLNQSHNGVTVLDWIRESFRKLAVFKVASEKRARFA
;
A
#
# COMPACT_ATOMS: atom_id res chain seq x y z
N MET A 1 25.46 39.04 -22.83
CA MET A 1 24.11 38.47 -22.63
C MET A 1 23.79 37.41 -23.69
N ILE A 2 24.63 36.39 -23.88
CA ILE A 2 24.40 35.28 -24.83
C ILE A 2 24.99 34.01 -24.22
N LYS A 3 24.33 33.44 -23.20
CA LYS A 3 24.70 32.10 -22.67
C LYS A 3 23.52 31.23 -22.25
N LEU A 4 22.33 31.79 -22.00
CA LEU A 4 21.11 30.99 -21.73
C LEU A 4 20.44 30.46 -23.01
N ALA A 5 20.40 31.26 -24.08
CA ALA A 5 19.73 30.90 -25.32
C ALA A 5 20.38 29.70 -26.05
N SER A 6 21.69 29.52 -25.90
CA SER A 6 22.44 28.41 -26.52
C SER A 6 22.23 27.06 -25.82
N LEU A 7 21.84 27.05 -24.54
CA LEU A 7 21.61 25.81 -23.79
C LEU A 7 20.23 25.19 -24.13
N LEU A 8 19.25 26.02 -24.48
CA LEU A 8 17.90 25.59 -24.89
C LEU A 8 17.88 24.89 -26.27
N MET A 9 18.86 25.14 -27.14
CA MET A 9 18.95 24.51 -28.47
C MET A 9 19.38 23.03 -28.43
N PHE A 10 19.89 22.53 -27.31
CA PHE A 10 20.29 21.13 -27.14
C PHE A 10 19.21 20.25 -26.48
N LEU A 11 18.07 20.84 -26.10
CA LEU A 11 16.90 20.10 -25.64
C LEU A 11 16.09 19.63 -26.85
N GLN A 12 16.65 18.71 -27.64
CA GLN A 12 15.80 17.95 -28.54
C GLN A 12 14.95 17.01 -27.68
N PRO A 13 13.61 17.07 -27.75
CA PRO A 13 12.79 16.06 -27.11
C PRO A 13 13.22 14.71 -27.69
N ALA A 14 13.55 13.76 -26.81
CA ALA A 14 13.92 12.42 -27.23
C ALA A 14 12.79 11.87 -28.12
N ALA A 15 13.10 11.61 -29.38
CA ALA A 15 12.16 11.05 -30.35
C ALA A 15 11.98 9.56 -30.04
N GLY A 16 11.09 9.25 -29.10
CA GLY A 16 10.68 7.89 -28.76
C GLY A 16 9.21 7.67 -29.08
N GLU A 17 8.92 6.55 -29.75
CA GLU A 17 7.54 6.10 -29.98
C GLU A 17 7.11 5.17 -28.83
N LEU A 18 5.97 5.45 -28.21
CA LEU A 18 5.44 4.62 -27.14
C LEU A 18 4.82 3.35 -27.74
N GLN A 19 5.47 2.19 -27.51
CA GLN A 19 5.01 0.91 -28.06
C GLN A 19 4.09 0.11 -27.11
N PHE A 20 4.30 0.21 -25.79
CA PHE A 20 3.59 -0.61 -24.81
C PHE A 20 3.56 0.04 -23.42
N VAL A 21 2.54 -0.30 -22.62
CA VAL A 21 2.36 0.20 -21.25
C VAL A 21 1.92 -0.95 -20.34
N VAL A 22 2.63 -1.14 -19.23
CA VAL A 22 2.19 -1.96 -18.09
C VAL A 22 1.80 -1.03 -16.95
N GLY A 23 0.60 -1.22 -16.40
CA GLY A 23 0.14 -0.51 -15.22
C GLY A 23 -0.07 -1.46 -14.06
N LEU A 24 0.64 -1.25 -12.96
CA LEU A 24 0.32 -1.85 -11.66
C LEU A 24 -0.43 -0.79 -10.86
N MET A 25 -1.68 -1.06 -10.54
CA MET A 25 -2.53 -0.15 -9.78
C MET A 25 -3.16 -0.89 -8.61
N TYR A 26 -3.16 -0.24 -7.44
CA TYR A 26 -3.91 -0.73 -6.29
C TYR A 26 -5.40 -0.45 -6.52
N ALA A 27 -6.26 -1.23 -5.86
CA ALA A 27 -7.65 -0.84 -5.75
C ALA A 27 -7.72 0.55 -5.08
N GLY A 28 -8.69 1.40 -5.44
CA GLY A 28 -8.85 2.66 -4.71
C GLY A 28 -9.15 2.42 -3.22
N ASP A 29 -9.26 3.51 -2.46
CA ASP A 29 -9.42 3.45 -1.00
C ASP A 29 -10.56 2.51 -0.55
N ILE A 30 -10.24 1.60 0.35
CA ILE A 30 -11.17 0.71 1.04
C ILE A 30 -11.07 0.97 2.55
N PRO A 31 -12.18 0.88 3.30
CA PRO A 31 -12.11 0.96 4.75
C PRO A 31 -11.41 -0.28 5.31
N PRO A 32 -10.88 -0.20 6.54
CA PRO A 32 -10.32 -1.36 7.20
C PRO A 32 -11.39 -2.46 7.31
N ILE A 33 -11.00 -3.71 7.08
CA ILE A 33 -11.96 -4.86 7.03
C ILE A 33 -12.28 -5.35 8.45
N ARG A 34 -11.41 -5.02 9.40
CA ARG A 34 -11.47 -5.28 10.84
C ARG A 34 -10.95 -4.02 11.53
N LEU A 35 -11.24 -3.86 12.83
CA LEU A 35 -10.62 -2.79 13.61
C LEU A 35 -9.08 -2.91 13.52
N PRO A 36 -8.36 -1.80 13.26
CA PRO A 36 -6.90 -1.80 13.25
C PRO A 36 -6.30 -2.29 14.58
N TYR A 37 -6.92 -1.94 15.71
CA TYR A 37 -6.56 -2.40 17.05
C TYR A 37 -7.77 -2.53 18.00
N PRO A 38 -7.68 -3.30 19.10
CA PRO A 38 -8.79 -3.53 20.03
C PRO A 38 -9.41 -2.27 20.66
N ASN A 39 -8.58 -1.31 21.07
CA ASN A 39 -9.03 -0.07 21.71
C ASN A 39 -9.25 1.07 20.69
N ASP A 40 -9.59 0.75 19.43
CA ASP A 40 -9.80 1.77 18.41
C ASP A 40 -10.92 2.75 18.81
N LEU A 41 -10.68 4.03 18.55
CA LEU A 41 -11.66 5.10 18.75
C LEU A 41 -12.78 5.03 17.71
N ASN A 42 -12.51 4.42 16.56
CA ASN A 42 -13.40 4.31 15.43
C ASN A 42 -14.04 2.92 15.44
N GLU A 43 -15.38 2.87 15.41
CA GLU A 43 -16.10 1.60 15.32
C GLU A 43 -16.23 1.15 13.86
N LEU A 44 -16.41 -0.16 13.65
CA LEU A 44 -16.70 -0.71 12.32
C LEU A 44 -18.20 -0.67 12.03
N GLU A 45 -18.72 0.51 11.75
CA GLU A 45 -20.16 0.72 11.53
C GLU A 45 -20.51 1.21 10.11
N LEU A 46 -21.78 1.00 9.73
CA LEU A 46 -22.31 1.36 8.41
C LEU A 46 -22.47 2.87 8.21
N ASP A 47 -22.63 3.63 9.30
CA ASP A 47 -22.73 5.08 9.26
C ASP A 47 -21.36 5.73 8.95
N ILE A 48 -20.28 5.21 9.52
CA ILE A 48 -18.90 5.60 9.21
C ILE A 48 -18.54 5.18 7.78
N TYR A 49 -18.99 4.00 7.35
CA TYR A 49 -18.72 3.45 6.03
C TYR A 49 -20.02 3.18 5.25
N PRO A 50 -20.62 4.21 4.60
CA PRO A 50 -21.94 4.11 3.95
C PRO A 50 -22.06 3.04 2.87
N ARG A 51 -20.92 2.66 2.26
CA ARG A 51 -20.86 1.61 1.23
C ARG A 51 -20.57 0.22 1.77
N GLY A 52 -20.37 0.10 3.09
CA GLY A 52 -20.04 -1.13 3.78
C GLY A 52 -18.53 -1.40 3.88
N ILE A 53 -18.20 -2.20 4.88
CA ILE A 53 -16.83 -2.65 5.18
C ILE A 53 -16.27 -3.49 4.02
N GLY A 54 -14.98 -3.29 3.70
CA GLY A 54 -14.29 -4.00 2.62
C GLY A 54 -14.77 -3.64 1.20
N ARG A 55 -15.60 -2.60 1.05
CA ARG A 55 -16.00 -2.05 -0.25
C ARG A 55 -15.20 -0.79 -0.56
N LEU A 56 -15.03 -0.46 -1.84
CA LEU A 56 -14.44 0.81 -2.25
C LEU A 56 -15.17 1.96 -1.52
N THR A 57 -14.50 3.03 -1.09
CA THR A 57 -15.12 4.24 -0.52
C THR A 57 -15.44 5.27 -1.61
N GLU A 58 -16.34 6.23 -1.34
CA GLU A 58 -16.63 7.30 -2.32
C GLU A 58 -15.36 8.01 -2.81
N VAL A 59 -14.43 8.24 -1.88
CA VAL A 59 -13.09 8.77 -2.19
C VAL A 59 -12.33 7.80 -3.10
N GLY A 60 -12.33 6.51 -2.80
CA GLY A 60 -11.70 5.48 -3.63
C GLY A 60 -12.25 5.41 -5.06
N VAL A 61 -13.58 5.53 -5.24
CA VAL A 61 -14.21 5.60 -6.57
C VAL A 61 -13.72 6.83 -7.33
N LYS A 62 -13.72 7.99 -6.65
CA LYS A 62 -13.27 9.23 -7.26
C LYS A 62 -11.81 9.15 -7.70
N ARG A 63 -10.92 8.61 -6.86
CA ARG A 63 -9.49 8.43 -7.17
C ARG A 63 -9.28 7.54 -8.40
N VAL A 64 -9.96 6.40 -8.47
CA VAL A 64 -9.86 5.49 -9.63
C VAL A 64 -10.47 6.12 -10.89
N TYR A 65 -11.55 6.88 -10.76
CA TYR A 65 -12.14 7.64 -11.87
C TYR A 65 -11.17 8.69 -12.43
N GLU A 66 -10.54 9.47 -11.54
CA GLU A 66 -9.55 10.50 -11.92
C GLU A 66 -8.31 9.87 -12.58
N LEU A 67 -7.83 8.75 -12.05
CA LEU A 67 -6.77 7.96 -12.69
C LEU A 67 -7.20 7.52 -14.09
N GLY A 68 -8.41 6.95 -14.25
CA GLY A 68 -8.93 6.53 -15.55
C GLY A 68 -9.06 7.69 -16.55
N ARG A 69 -9.48 8.88 -16.09
CA ARG A 69 -9.51 10.11 -16.90
C ARG A 69 -8.12 10.51 -17.37
N TRP A 70 -7.13 10.45 -16.48
CA TRP A 70 -5.74 10.74 -16.83
C TRP A 70 -5.17 9.74 -17.83
N LEU A 71 -5.38 8.44 -17.60
CA LEU A 71 -4.95 7.36 -18.50
C LEU A 71 -5.59 7.51 -19.89
N ARG A 72 -6.89 7.83 -19.95
CA ARG A 72 -7.59 8.08 -21.21
C ARG A 72 -6.97 9.27 -21.95
N ARG A 73 -6.75 10.40 -21.26
CA ARG A 73 -6.11 11.56 -21.88
C ARG A 73 -4.75 11.18 -22.46
N ARG A 74 -3.90 10.53 -21.67
CA ARG A 74 -2.54 10.15 -22.08
C ARG A 74 -2.54 9.14 -23.23
N TYR A 75 -3.26 8.04 -23.11
CA TYR A 75 -3.10 6.89 -24.01
C TYR A 75 -4.13 6.81 -25.14
N VAL A 76 -5.29 7.48 -25.03
CA VAL A 76 -6.27 7.58 -26.12
C VAL A 76 -6.11 8.89 -26.88
N THR A 77 -5.95 10.02 -26.19
CA THR A 77 -5.93 11.34 -26.84
C THR A 77 -4.53 11.75 -27.27
N ASP A 78 -3.56 11.76 -26.35
CA ASP A 78 -2.24 12.34 -26.61
C ASP A 78 -1.35 11.39 -27.44
N HIS A 79 -1.31 10.10 -27.06
CA HIS A 79 -0.48 9.09 -27.72
C HIS A 79 -1.23 8.21 -28.74
N GLN A 80 -2.57 8.20 -28.72
CA GLN A 80 -3.40 7.38 -29.61
C GLN A 80 -3.02 5.88 -29.62
N LEU A 81 -2.47 5.39 -28.51
CA LEU A 81 -2.05 4.00 -28.33
C LEU A 81 -3.25 3.06 -28.16
N ILE A 82 -4.32 3.54 -27.52
CA ILE A 82 -5.53 2.76 -27.20
C ILE A 82 -6.72 3.37 -27.97
N PRO A 83 -7.58 2.55 -28.61
CA PRO A 83 -8.77 3.04 -29.28
C PRO A 83 -9.73 3.75 -28.29
N PRO A 84 -10.54 4.72 -28.77
CA PRO A 84 -11.44 5.48 -27.91
C PRO A 84 -12.57 4.63 -27.30
N ASN A 85 -12.91 3.52 -27.96
CA ASN A 85 -13.88 2.54 -27.53
C ASN A 85 -13.17 1.26 -27.13
N TYR A 86 -13.59 0.70 -26.00
CA TYR A 86 -13.01 -0.51 -25.46
C TYR A 86 -13.26 -1.70 -26.41
N SER A 87 -12.19 -2.39 -26.79
CA SER A 87 -12.22 -3.67 -27.51
C SER A 87 -11.47 -4.72 -26.69
N MET A 88 -12.16 -5.76 -26.26
CA MET A 88 -11.60 -6.83 -25.42
C MET A 88 -10.88 -7.90 -26.26
N PRO A 89 -9.62 -8.23 -25.91
CA PRO A 89 -9.18 -9.62 -26.10
C PRO A 89 -8.84 -10.37 -24.81
N GLU A 90 -8.70 -9.74 -23.63
CA GLU A 90 -8.09 -10.43 -22.48
C GLU A 90 -8.90 -10.43 -21.18
N ARG A 91 -9.13 -11.64 -20.67
CA ARG A 91 -9.73 -11.90 -19.37
C ARG A 91 -8.64 -11.86 -18.30
N LEU A 92 -8.80 -10.99 -17.30
CA LEU A 92 -8.05 -11.08 -16.06
C LEU A 92 -8.40 -12.42 -15.38
N ARG A 93 -7.42 -13.31 -15.26
CA ARG A 93 -7.55 -14.53 -14.48
C ARG A 93 -7.04 -14.21 -13.07
N PRO A 94 -7.88 -14.29 -12.03
CA PRO A 94 -7.37 -14.18 -10.67
C PRO A 94 -6.38 -15.34 -10.46
N LEU A 95 -5.18 -15.02 -9.98
CA LEU A 95 -4.24 -16.01 -9.46
C LEU A 95 -4.88 -16.60 -8.20
N THR A 96 -5.71 -17.63 -8.37
CA THR A 96 -6.36 -18.34 -7.26
C THR A 96 -5.57 -19.57 -6.81
N ASP A 97 -4.46 -19.87 -7.46
CA ASP A 97 -3.68 -21.05 -7.14
C ASP A 97 -2.72 -20.74 -5.97
N THR A 98 -3.08 -21.25 -4.80
CA THR A 98 -2.16 -21.44 -3.68
C THR A 98 -1.02 -22.33 -4.16
N CYS A 99 0.22 -21.86 -4.01
CA CYS A 99 1.40 -22.62 -4.39
C CYS A 99 1.98 -23.33 -3.17
N ASP A 100 1.54 -24.56 -2.88
CA ASP A 100 2.03 -25.37 -1.75
C ASP A 100 3.56 -25.49 -1.70
N ARG A 101 4.20 -25.45 -2.87
CA ARG A 101 5.66 -25.45 -2.98
C ARG A 101 6.25 -24.14 -2.45
N PHE A 102 5.72 -23.00 -2.90
CA PHE A 102 6.14 -21.68 -2.43
C PHE A 102 5.96 -21.56 -0.91
N GLU A 103 4.81 -21.95 -0.38
CA GLU A 103 4.53 -21.88 1.06
C GLU A 103 5.51 -22.72 1.86
N ARG A 104 5.77 -23.97 1.44
CA ARG A 104 6.73 -24.85 2.14
C ARG A 104 8.16 -24.34 2.08
N GLU A 105 8.60 -23.78 0.96
CA GLU A 105 9.98 -23.33 0.77
C GLU A 105 10.26 -21.98 1.48
N THR A 106 9.24 -21.15 1.70
CA THR A 106 9.39 -19.80 2.26
C THR A 106 9.00 -19.69 3.73
N ARG A 107 8.28 -20.67 4.30
CA ARG A 107 7.81 -20.66 5.69
C ARG A 107 8.93 -20.44 6.71
N PHE A 108 9.99 -21.24 6.66
CA PHE A 108 11.07 -21.16 7.66
C PHE A 108 11.81 -19.82 7.62
N GLU A 109 12.01 -19.28 6.42
CA GLU A 109 12.60 -17.95 6.24
C GLU A 109 11.70 -16.87 6.86
N GLU A 110 10.38 -17.01 6.72
CA GLU A 110 9.42 -16.09 7.31
C GLU A 110 9.33 -16.20 8.83
N GLU A 111 9.39 -17.41 9.38
CA GLU A 111 9.43 -17.64 10.82
C GLU A 111 10.68 -17.00 11.44
N GLU A 112 11.86 -17.27 10.88
CA GLU A 112 13.14 -16.72 11.35
C GLU A 112 13.15 -15.18 11.29
N PHE A 113 12.70 -14.61 10.17
CA PHE A 113 12.61 -13.16 10.02
C PHE A 113 11.66 -12.53 11.04
N ARG A 114 10.48 -13.14 11.25
CA ARG A 114 9.50 -12.62 12.22
C ARG A 114 10.01 -12.71 13.64
N GLU A 115 10.68 -13.79 14.02
CA GLU A 115 11.29 -13.94 15.34
C GLU A 115 12.35 -12.86 15.58
N GLN A 116 13.23 -12.64 14.60
CA GLN A 116 14.23 -11.58 14.69
C GLN A 116 13.59 -10.19 14.76
N PHE A 117 12.63 -9.92 13.88
CA PHE A 117 11.90 -8.65 13.86
C PHE A 117 11.20 -8.39 15.19
N ASP A 118 10.57 -9.41 15.78
CA ASP A 118 9.90 -9.29 17.06
C ASP A 118 10.88 -9.05 18.21
N ALA A 119 12.03 -9.72 18.20
CA ALA A 119 13.09 -9.50 19.19
C ALA A 119 13.69 -8.09 19.13
N GLU A 120 13.83 -7.51 17.93
CA GLU A 120 14.37 -6.16 17.72
C GLU A 120 13.40 -5.03 18.11
N ASN A 121 12.09 -5.32 18.20
CA ASN A 121 11.05 -4.30 18.39
C ASN A 121 10.32 -4.39 19.74
N VAL A 122 10.87 -5.13 20.72
CA VAL A 122 10.26 -5.33 22.05
C VAL A 122 9.88 -4.01 22.74
N GLU A 123 10.75 -3.00 22.71
CA GLU A 123 10.49 -1.70 23.35
C GLU A 123 9.26 -0.99 22.76
N TRP A 124 9.06 -1.09 21.43
CA TRP A 124 7.87 -0.56 20.78
C TRP A 124 6.62 -1.36 21.13
N TYR A 125 6.75 -2.68 21.25
CA TYR A 125 5.63 -3.57 21.54
C TYR A 125 5.08 -3.34 22.94
N GLU A 126 5.94 -3.28 23.96
CA GLU A 126 5.54 -3.01 25.35
C GLU A 126 4.75 -1.71 25.48
N ARG A 127 5.17 -0.68 24.74
CA ARG A 127 4.48 0.61 24.72
C ARG A 127 3.12 0.55 24.04
N LEU A 128 3.04 -0.14 22.91
CA LEU A 128 1.81 -0.19 22.11
C LEU A 128 0.74 -1.08 22.74
N GLU A 129 1.10 -2.09 23.54
CA GLU A 129 0.12 -2.96 24.21
C GLU A 129 -0.92 -2.17 25.03
N GLU A 130 -0.48 -1.15 25.78
CA GLU A 130 -1.35 -0.31 26.59
C GLU A 130 -2.29 0.55 25.73
N ASP A 131 -1.72 1.24 24.73
CA ASP A 131 -2.44 2.17 23.87
C ASP A 131 -3.43 1.44 22.93
N THR A 132 -3.06 0.26 22.42
CA THR A 132 -3.83 -0.46 21.41
C THR A 132 -4.78 -1.50 22.00
N GLY A 133 -4.55 -1.96 23.23
CA GLY A 133 -5.33 -3.03 23.87
C GLY A 133 -5.02 -4.44 23.36
N PHE A 134 -3.91 -4.63 22.65
CA PHE A 134 -3.47 -5.99 22.29
C PHE A 134 -2.98 -6.72 23.54
N SER A 135 -3.45 -7.96 23.74
CA SER A 135 -3.03 -8.78 24.89
C SER A 135 -1.58 -9.27 24.79
N ARG A 136 -1.04 -9.37 23.57
CA ARG A 136 0.36 -9.64 23.28
C ARG A 136 0.69 -9.09 21.90
N PHE A 137 1.56 -8.10 21.83
CA PHE A 137 1.95 -7.45 20.59
C PHE A 137 3.09 -8.22 19.90
N ASN A 138 3.00 -8.36 18.57
CA ASN A 138 4.01 -8.98 17.71
C ASN A 138 3.90 -8.46 16.26
N SER A 139 4.75 -8.96 15.37
CA SER A 139 4.81 -8.59 13.96
C SER A 139 3.49 -8.73 13.21
N LYS A 140 2.61 -9.65 13.61
CA LYS A 140 1.27 -9.78 13.00
C LYS A 140 0.35 -8.62 13.42
N ASN A 141 0.50 -8.12 14.65
CA ASN A 141 -0.24 -6.96 15.12
C ASN A 141 0.19 -5.68 14.39
N VAL A 142 1.46 -5.56 13.97
CA VAL A 142 1.90 -4.45 13.12
C VAL A 142 1.12 -4.43 11.79
N GLU A 143 0.91 -5.59 11.17
CA GLU A 143 0.16 -5.68 9.91
C GLU A 143 -1.30 -5.24 10.06
N THR A 144 -1.94 -5.52 11.21
CA THR A 144 -3.30 -5.05 11.48
C THR A 144 -3.32 -3.59 11.90
N LEU A 145 -2.38 -3.16 12.72
CA LEU A 145 -2.29 -1.78 13.21
C LEU A 145 -2.06 -0.78 12.07
N PHE A 146 -1.29 -1.18 11.04
CA PHE A 146 -1.08 -0.36 9.84
C PHE A 146 -2.39 0.00 9.11
N ASP A 147 -3.49 -0.76 9.30
CA ASP A 147 -4.79 -0.41 8.74
C ASP A 147 -5.36 0.92 9.27
N VAL A 148 -4.78 1.50 10.34
CA VAL A 148 -5.07 2.87 10.81
C VAL A 148 -4.85 3.94 9.71
N GLU A 149 -3.95 3.68 8.75
CA GLU A 149 -3.76 4.55 7.58
C GLU A 149 -5.04 4.69 6.75
N LYS A 150 -5.90 3.67 6.73
CA LYS A 150 -7.18 3.71 6.00
C LYS A 150 -8.18 4.66 6.66
N GLU A 151 -8.07 4.84 7.97
CA GLU A 151 -8.88 5.78 8.74
C GLU A 151 -8.37 7.21 8.57
N ILE A 152 -7.04 7.39 8.63
CA ILE A 152 -6.36 8.67 8.35
C ILE A 152 -6.71 9.16 6.94
N ALA A 153 -6.66 8.27 5.94
CA ALA A 153 -7.01 8.60 4.55
C ALA A 153 -8.47 9.05 4.38
N GLN A 154 -9.35 8.70 5.31
CA GLN A 154 -10.75 9.09 5.35
C GLN A 154 -11.02 10.28 6.27
N GLY A 155 -10.00 10.79 6.96
CA GLY A 155 -10.13 11.93 7.87
C GLY A 155 -10.87 11.60 9.17
N LEU A 156 -10.89 10.32 9.57
CA LEU A 156 -11.46 9.90 10.85
C LEU A 156 -10.61 10.42 12.02
N PRO A 157 -11.22 10.64 13.20
CA PRO A 157 -10.48 11.06 14.39
C PRO A 157 -9.45 9.99 14.77
N GLN A 158 -8.31 10.45 15.30
CA GLN A 158 -7.17 9.60 15.62
C GLN A 158 -6.73 9.85 17.06
N PRO A 159 -6.28 8.81 17.79
CA PRO A 159 -5.80 8.98 19.14
C PRO A 159 -4.51 9.81 19.20
N ALA A 160 -4.32 10.53 20.31
CA ALA A 160 -3.16 11.40 20.49
C ALA A 160 -1.83 10.63 20.51
N TRP A 161 -1.83 9.36 20.91
CA TRP A 161 -0.63 8.55 21.02
C TRP A 161 0.05 8.28 19.67
N LEU A 162 -0.69 8.29 18.55
CA LEU A 162 -0.11 8.08 17.20
C LEU A 162 0.93 9.14 16.82
N ASN A 163 0.77 10.36 17.33
CA ASN A 163 1.69 11.47 17.05
C ASN A 163 2.80 11.61 18.11
N GLN A 164 2.79 10.78 19.15
CA GLN A 164 3.84 10.81 20.15
C GLN A 164 5.14 10.24 19.57
N SER A 165 6.26 10.85 19.97
CA SER A 165 7.59 10.46 19.52
C SER A 165 8.33 9.68 20.58
N HIS A 166 9.07 8.67 20.15
CA HIS A 166 9.97 7.89 20.98
C HIS A 166 11.31 7.75 20.24
N ASN A 167 12.41 8.07 20.92
CA ASN A 167 13.76 8.12 20.33
C ASN A 167 13.83 8.92 19.00
N GLY A 168 13.05 10.00 18.90
CA GLY A 168 12.99 10.86 17.71
C GLY A 168 12.14 10.34 16.55
N VAL A 169 11.45 9.20 16.71
CA VAL A 169 10.56 8.60 15.71
C VAL A 169 9.12 8.65 16.22
N THR A 170 8.16 9.10 15.41
CA THR A 170 6.75 9.08 15.80
C THR A 170 6.19 7.66 15.77
N VAL A 171 5.17 7.36 16.57
CA VAL A 171 4.51 6.06 16.54
C VAL A 171 4.01 5.76 15.12
N LEU A 172 3.39 6.72 14.45
CA LEU A 172 2.90 6.56 13.07
C LEU A 172 4.03 6.24 12.08
N ASP A 173 5.17 6.93 12.17
CA ASP A 173 6.32 6.67 11.29
C ASP A 173 6.93 5.29 11.56
N TRP A 174 6.98 4.87 12.83
CA TRP A 174 7.42 3.53 13.16
C TRP A 174 6.46 2.47 12.61
N ILE A 175 5.13 2.63 12.75
CA ILE A 175 4.13 1.70 12.19
C ILE A 175 4.32 1.56 10.67
N ARG A 176 4.46 2.67 9.96
CA ARG A 176 4.68 2.70 8.51
C ARG A 176 5.95 1.99 8.10
N GLU A 177 7.06 2.29 8.76
CA GLU A 177 8.37 1.71 8.43
C GLU A 177 8.43 0.22 8.79
N SER A 178 7.86 -0.17 9.92
CA SER A 178 7.74 -1.55 10.37
C SER A 178 6.89 -2.38 9.41
N PHE A 179 5.72 -1.87 9.00
CA PHE A 179 4.91 -2.51 7.97
C PHE A 179 5.66 -2.61 6.64
N ARG A 180 6.37 -1.56 6.23
CA ARG A 180 7.18 -1.56 5.01
C ARG A 180 8.23 -2.68 5.04
N LYS A 181 8.96 -2.84 6.15
CA LYS A 181 9.94 -3.92 6.32
C LYS A 181 9.30 -5.30 6.21
N LEU A 182 8.17 -5.52 6.89
CA LEU A 182 7.39 -6.77 6.82
C LEU A 182 6.90 -7.06 5.39
N ALA A 183 6.42 -6.03 4.68
CA ALA A 183 5.93 -6.16 3.31
C ALA A 183 7.06 -6.42 2.30
N VAL A 184 8.20 -5.73 2.44
CA VAL A 184 9.37 -5.91 1.58
C VAL A 184 9.94 -7.32 1.76
N PHE A 185 10.03 -7.81 3.00
CA PHE A 185 10.50 -9.17 3.26
C PHE A 185 9.66 -10.24 2.52
N LYS A 186 8.35 -10.02 2.36
CA LYS A 186 7.48 -10.94 1.62
C LYS A 186 7.84 -11.09 0.14
N VAL A 187 8.63 -10.19 -0.43
CA VAL A 187 9.03 -10.19 -1.85
C VAL A 187 10.54 -10.20 -2.09
N ALA A 188 11.33 -9.67 -1.15
CA ALA A 188 12.76 -9.38 -1.33
C ALA A 188 13.67 -10.49 -0.76
N SER A 189 13.38 -11.76 -1.06
CA SER A 189 14.28 -12.87 -0.74
C SER A 189 14.70 -13.63 -1.99
N GLU A 190 15.96 -14.10 -2.02
CA GLU A 190 16.48 -14.88 -3.16
C GLU A 190 15.67 -16.16 -3.41
N LYS A 191 15.15 -16.78 -2.34
CA LYS A 191 14.28 -17.96 -2.46
C LYS A 191 12.94 -17.59 -3.09
N ARG A 192 12.33 -16.48 -2.67
CA ARG A 192 11.05 -15.98 -3.19
C ARG A 192 11.17 -15.50 -4.65
N ALA A 193 12.29 -14.87 -5.01
CA ALA A 193 12.55 -14.39 -6.37
C ALA A 193 12.60 -15.52 -7.41
N ARG A 194 12.87 -16.77 -7.02
CA ARG A 194 12.86 -17.94 -7.93
C ARG A 194 11.46 -18.34 -8.40
N PHE A 195 10.42 -17.80 -7.76
CA PHE A 195 9.02 -18.08 -8.08
C PHE A 195 8.33 -16.92 -8.83
N ALA A 196 9.07 -15.84 -9.13
CA ALA A 196 8.57 -14.65 -9.85
C ALA A 196 8.81 -14.76 -11.37
#